data_AF-A0A0R2XRD7-F1
#
_entry.id   AF-A0A0R2XRD7-F1
#
_cell.length_a   1.000
_cell.length_b   1.000
_cell.length_c   1.000
_cell.angle_alpha   90.00
_cell.angle_beta   90.00
_cell.angle_gamma   90.00
#
_symmetry.space_group_name_H-M   'P 1'
#
loop_
_entity.id
_entity.type
_entity.pdbx_description
1 polymer ?
#
loop_
_entity_poly.entity_id
_entity_poly.type
_entity_poly.pdbx_seq_one_letter_code
_entity_poly.pdbx_strand_id
1 'polypeptide(L)'
;MAIRYYFFAVCIGLTQSLFAEVSSASVTTPPGVDLQAVLDAGQDLHLEPRAIYEIEQALVFKFEGQSISTHAPKSLADYAILRITNRDLGQLINGNQVSGVRIENLLLDGNRYRLSDLSKAISTNALVFFGGEGAERQVVRGCIFTGPRTWSTLKVHEGGSDILVENNIFFGAGTDVRGNGREGVENPHLDGRSWGDGITCAAQRTTVRNNIIIDTTDVGMVFFGAPGSISDGNVIATVSRESLGGINLVDPLQYWAFADDPNSINYRGVMIKNNWIDARGARIHMGIPVGATPWVPSKRGFTFVGGAVQDNLFTGGAAAYSIILSGVKDFTVTGNRTTAQYSGIAEGFGPKQPPNDPIAFVYDPSAVSDTEMQPEFEPMQRHLNHLLRCNHAPLNYMGYRYYPYGDHEVVAVVNTAFEEMLGRLPSEEERAQYTKWLQSTKSNADQLRHVLMAEPEFIERHGYHNPDGLQLFRQKLWLEAISRSFNELTDEFGRWPVAADLYKGAWAVIKL
;
A
#
# COMPACT_ATOMS: atom_id res chain seq x y z
N MET A 1 67.53 41.95 8.12
CA MET A 1 67.17 43.25 8.73
C MET A 1 66.24 43.95 7.75
N ALA A 2 65.06 44.35 8.22
CA ALA A 2 63.92 44.80 7.42
C ALA A 2 64.24 46.00 6.52
N ILE A 3 63.52 46.11 5.39
CA ILE A 3 62.88 47.36 4.93
C ILE A 3 61.70 47.01 3.99
N ARG A 4 60.65 47.80 4.22
CA ARG A 4 59.28 47.84 3.72
C ARG A 4 59.15 47.87 2.19
N TYR A 5 58.09 47.26 1.66
CA TYR A 5 57.47 47.68 0.41
C TYR A 5 56.06 48.23 0.64
N TYR A 6 55.87 49.42 0.09
CA TYR A 6 54.66 50.22 0.06
C TYR A 6 53.66 49.68 -0.97
N PHE A 7 52.39 49.84 -0.60
CA PHE A 7 51.19 50.03 -1.42
C PHE A 7 51.38 50.21 -2.94
N PHE A 8 50.68 49.38 -3.70
CA PHE A 8 49.99 49.81 -4.93
C PHE A 8 48.55 49.26 -4.89
N ALA A 9 47.60 50.18 -4.73
CA ALA A 9 46.19 49.92 -4.97
C ALA A 9 45.93 50.01 -6.48
N VAL A 10 45.33 48.98 -7.06
CA VAL A 10 44.66 49.08 -8.37
C VAL A 10 43.24 48.59 -8.19
N CYS A 11 42.33 49.47 -8.59
CA CYS A 11 40.89 49.35 -8.53
C CYS A 11 40.37 48.10 -9.24
N ILE A 12 39.62 47.26 -8.51
CA ILE A 12 38.62 46.36 -9.11
C ILE A 12 37.27 47.01 -8.85
N GLY A 13 36.78 47.74 -9.84
CA GLY A 13 35.43 48.24 -9.88
C GLY A 13 34.46 47.13 -10.29
N LEU A 14 33.46 46.91 -9.45
CA LEU A 14 32.04 46.74 -9.81
C LEU A 14 31.73 45.98 -11.12
N THR A 15 31.49 44.66 -10.99
CA THR A 15 30.34 43.99 -11.62
C THR A 15 29.82 42.90 -10.68
N GLN A 16 29.16 43.33 -9.60
CA GLN A 16 28.22 42.50 -8.83
C GLN A 16 26.82 43.09 -9.04
N SER A 17 26.17 42.67 -10.13
CA SER A 17 24.73 42.70 -10.38
C SER A 17 24.53 41.96 -11.72
N LEU A 18 23.57 41.10 -11.97
CA LEU A 18 22.35 40.70 -11.28
C LEU A 18 22.21 39.17 -11.43
N PHE A 19 22.23 38.45 -10.33
CA PHE A 19 21.31 37.33 -10.14
C PHE A 19 20.58 37.64 -8.84
N ALA A 20 19.71 38.63 -8.92
CA ALA A 20 18.59 38.66 -8.00
C ALA A 20 17.84 37.37 -8.28
N GLU A 21 17.84 36.44 -7.32
CA GLU A 21 16.77 35.46 -7.21
C GLU A 21 15.49 36.27 -7.31
N VAL A 22 14.80 36.14 -8.44
CA VAL A 22 13.38 36.43 -8.50
C VAL A 22 12.79 35.40 -7.56
N SER A 23 12.65 35.75 -6.29
CA SER A 23 11.63 35.20 -5.42
C SER A 23 10.31 35.55 -6.10
N SER A 24 9.93 34.76 -7.10
CA SER A 24 8.55 34.67 -7.50
C SER A 24 7.88 34.11 -6.26
N ALA A 25 7.18 34.95 -5.51
CA ALA A 25 6.21 34.48 -4.55
C ALA A 25 5.40 33.40 -5.28
N SER A 26 5.57 32.12 -4.92
CA SER A 26 4.90 31.04 -5.65
C SER A 26 3.42 31.31 -5.49
N VAL A 27 2.77 31.71 -6.57
CA VAL A 27 1.36 32.07 -6.53
C VAL A 27 0.61 30.79 -6.20
N THR A 28 -0.16 30.81 -5.11
CA THR A 28 -1.03 29.69 -4.77
C THR A 28 -2.07 29.51 -5.88
N THR A 29 -2.43 28.28 -6.18
CA THR A 29 -3.47 27.93 -7.14
C THR A 29 -4.79 27.74 -6.40
N PRO A 30 -5.71 28.73 -6.37
CA PRO A 30 -6.95 28.60 -5.62
C PRO A 30 -7.90 27.56 -6.24
N PRO A 31 -8.85 27.00 -5.47
CA PRO A 31 -9.94 26.19 -6.01
C PRO A 31 -10.72 26.91 -7.10
N GLY A 32 -11.22 26.14 -8.08
CA GLY A 32 -11.97 26.67 -9.23
C GLY A 32 -11.11 27.12 -10.41
N VAL A 33 -9.78 27.15 -10.27
CA VAL A 33 -8.86 27.26 -11.40
C VAL A 33 -8.87 25.97 -12.22
N ASP A 34 -8.75 26.11 -13.54
CA ASP A 34 -8.48 24.98 -14.43
C ASP A 34 -7.05 24.48 -14.20
N LEU A 35 -6.92 23.47 -13.34
CA LEU A 35 -5.63 22.89 -12.96
C LEU A 35 -4.89 22.29 -14.16
N GLN A 36 -5.61 21.72 -15.14
CA GLN A 36 -4.98 21.15 -16.31
C GLN A 36 -4.41 22.25 -17.21
N ALA A 37 -5.10 23.38 -17.37
CA ALA A 37 -4.59 24.52 -18.13
C ALA A 37 -3.28 25.08 -17.53
N VAL A 38 -3.12 25.04 -16.20
CA VAL A 38 -1.86 25.43 -15.53
C VAL A 38 -0.73 24.45 -15.88
N LEU A 39 -0.99 23.14 -15.82
CA LEU A 39 -0.02 22.12 -16.22
C LEU A 39 0.32 22.19 -17.72
N ASP A 40 -0.67 22.46 -18.58
CA ASP A 40 -0.50 22.63 -20.03
C ASP A 40 0.34 23.86 -20.37
N ALA A 41 0.34 24.88 -19.50
CA ALA A 41 1.20 26.06 -19.62
C ALA A 41 2.64 25.83 -19.12
N GLY A 42 2.98 24.63 -18.65
CA GLY A 42 4.31 24.30 -18.12
C GLY A 42 4.56 24.80 -16.70
N GLN A 43 3.51 25.16 -15.97
CA GLN A 43 3.61 25.67 -14.61
C GLN A 43 3.36 24.56 -13.58
N ASP A 44 3.83 24.79 -12.37
CA ASP A 44 3.59 23.95 -11.21
C ASP A 44 2.26 24.31 -10.53
N LEU A 45 1.66 23.33 -9.86
CA LEU A 45 0.48 23.51 -9.04
C LEU A 45 0.88 23.62 -7.56
N HIS A 46 0.70 24.81 -6.98
CA HIS A 46 0.90 25.07 -5.55
C HIS A 46 -0.46 25.30 -4.87
N LEU A 47 -1.09 24.21 -4.45
CA LEU A 47 -2.46 24.18 -3.97
C LEU A 47 -2.59 24.82 -2.57
N GLU A 48 -3.73 25.46 -2.31
CA GLU A 48 -4.02 26.09 -1.02
C GLU A 48 -4.18 25.04 0.08
N PRO A 49 -3.60 25.25 1.28
CA PRO A 49 -3.78 24.36 2.41
C PRO A 49 -5.25 24.07 2.71
N ARG A 50 -5.56 22.80 2.98
CA ARG A 50 -6.89 22.30 3.38
C ARG A 50 -7.99 22.46 2.32
N ALA A 51 -7.67 23.02 1.16
CA ALA A 51 -8.64 23.26 0.11
C ALA A 51 -9.00 21.95 -0.62
N ILE A 52 -10.25 21.85 -1.08
CA ILE A 52 -10.73 20.71 -1.86
C ILE A 52 -10.82 21.13 -3.32
N TYR A 53 -10.17 20.35 -4.19
CA TYR A 53 -10.20 20.49 -5.63
C TYR A 53 -10.98 19.30 -6.19
N GLU A 54 -12.13 19.59 -6.79
CA GLU A 54 -12.99 18.59 -7.44
C GLU A 54 -12.43 18.26 -8.83
N ILE A 55 -12.16 16.97 -9.06
CA ILE A 55 -11.46 16.46 -10.23
C ILE A 55 -12.43 15.65 -11.08
N GLU A 56 -12.80 16.23 -12.23
CA GLU A 56 -13.70 15.61 -13.21
C GLU A 56 -12.93 14.85 -14.32
N GLN A 57 -11.63 15.15 -14.50
CA GLN A 57 -10.72 14.50 -15.44
C GLN A 57 -9.34 14.34 -14.81
N ALA A 58 -8.60 13.29 -15.16
CA ALA A 58 -7.26 13.05 -14.64
C ALA A 58 -6.33 14.22 -14.98
N LEU A 59 -5.55 14.68 -14.01
CA LEU A 59 -4.49 15.66 -14.22
C LEU A 59 -3.29 14.99 -14.89
N VAL A 60 -2.85 15.53 -16.01
CA VAL A 60 -1.77 14.96 -16.83
C VAL A 60 -0.58 15.92 -16.82
N PHE A 61 0.55 15.46 -16.30
CA PHE A 61 1.81 16.16 -16.44
C PHE A 61 2.22 16.26 -17.91
N LYS A 62 2.79 17.40 -18.30
CA LYS A 62 3.16 17.69 -19.69
C LYS A 62 4.66 17.91 -19.89
N PHE A 63 5.35 18.42 -18.86
CA PHE A 63 6.74 18.85 -18.96
C PHE A 63 7.59 18.19 -17.88
N GLU A 64 8.87 17.97 -18.22
CA GLU A 64 9.85 17.44 -17.28
C GLU A 64 9.96 18.33 -16.05
N GLY A 65 10.01 17.71 -14.86
CA GLY A 65 10.24 18.41 -13.60
C GLY A 65 9.01 19.10 -13.00
N GLN A 66 7.85 19.07 -13.66
CA GLN A 66 6.62 19.67 -13.12
C GLN A 66 6.21 19.08 -11.77
N SER A 67 5.61 19.91 -10.93
CA SER A 67 5.17 19.51 -9.60
C SER A 67 3.72 19.86 -9.27
N ILE A 68 3.10 19.02 -8.44
CA ILE A 68 1.82 19.30 -7.77
C ILE A 68 2.04 19.15 -6.26
N SER A 69 1.80 20.20 -5.51
CA SER A 69 2.05 20.22 -4.07
C SER A 69 1.10 21.11 -3.31
N THR A 70 0.91 20.85 -2.01
CA THR A 70 0.31 21.84 -1.11
C THR A 70 1.32 22.94 -0.81
N HIS A 71 0.87 24.19 -0.84
CA HIS A 71 1.67 25.36 -0.51
C HIS A 71 1.92 25.45 1.01
N ALA A 72 3.18 25.33 1.42
CA ALA A 72 3.64 25.51 2.81
C ALA A 72 2.81 24.78 3.90
N PRO A 73 2.52 23.46 3.76
CA PRO A 73 1.83 22.70 4.79
C PRO A 73 2.66 22.63 6.09
N LYS A 74 2.00 22.69 7.24
CA LYS A 74 2.64 22.58 8.56
C LYS A 74 2.30 21.27 9.25
N SER A 75 1.27 20.57 8.78
CA SER A 75 0.78 19.31 9.29
C SER A 75 0.11 18.49 8.18
N LEU A 76 -0.14 17.20 8.42
CA LEU A 76 -0.92 16.36 7.51
C LEU A 76 -2.34 16.92 7.29
N ALA A 77 -2.91 17.57 8.31
CA ALA A 77 -4.23 18.19 8.23
C ALA A 77 -4.27 19.43 7.32
N ASP A 78 -3.11 19.96 6.89
CA ASP A 78 -3.01 21.09 5.96
C ASP A 78 -3.01 20.65 4.49
N TYR A 79 -2.93 19.35 4.19
CA TYR A 79 -2.87 18.89 2.82
C TYR A 79 -4.08 19.34 2.01
N ALA A 80 -3.81 19.91 0.84
CA ALA A 80 -4.79 20.10 -0.21
C ALA A 80 -5.33 18.73 -0.65
N ILE A 81 -6.63 18.69 -0.89
CA ILE A 81 -7.37 17.48 -1.24
C ILE A 81 -7.70 17.54 -2.72
N LEU A 82 -7.14 16.62 -3.50
CA LEU A 82 -7.62 16.34 -4.85
C LEU A 82 -8.66 15.22 -4.74
N ARG A 83 -9.91 15.47 -5.15
CA ARG A 83 -11.01 14.52 -5.00
C ARG A 83 -11.70 14.25 -6.32
N ILE A 84 -11.81 12.98 -6.71
CA ILE A 84 -12.63 12.60 -7.86
C ILE A 84 -14.12 12.86 -7.58
N THR A 85 -14.79 13.56 -8.49
CA THR A 85 -16.24 13.78 -8.47
C THR A 85 -16.97 13.10 -9.63
N ASN A 86 -16.25 12.84 -10.73
CA ASN A 86 -16.76 12.09 -11.86
C ASN A 86 -16.92 10.59 -11.55
N ARG A 87 -18.15 10.07 -11.65
CA ARG A 87 -18.45 8.64 -11.47
C ARG A 87 -17.72 7.74 -12.47
N ASP A 88 -17.33 8.27 -13.61
CA ASP A 88 -16.66 7.53 -14.67
C ASP A 88 -15.13 7.74 -14.68
N LEU A 89 -14.57 8.38 -13.64
CA LEU A 89 -13.13 8.56 -13.49
C LEU A 89 -12.57 7.68 -12.38
N GLY A 90 -11.50 6.96 -12.69
CA GLY A 90 -10.70 6.20 -11.73
C GLY A 90 -9.31 6.80 -11.45
N GLN A 91 -8.72 7.45 -12.45
CA GLN A 91 -7.37 8.03 -12.39
C GLN A 91 -7.45 9.50 -12.00
N LEU A 92 -6.64 9.90 -11.02
CA LEU A 92 -6.55 11.27 -10.53
C LEU A 92 -5.34 11.99 -11.13
N ILE A 93 -4.17 11.33 -11.17
CA ILE A 93 -2.94 11.90 -11.76
C ILE A 93 -2.27 10.90 -12.71
N ASN A 94 -1.78 11.42 -13.83
CA ASN A 94 -0.96 10.71 -14.81
C ASN A 94 0.36 11.46 -15.03
N GLY A 95 1.46 10.86 -14.56
CA GLY A 95 2.83 11.28 -14.83
C GLY A 95 3.61 10.31 -15.73
N ASN A 96 2.95 9.30 -16.30
CA ASN A 96 3.60 8.28 -17.12
C ASN A 96 4.37 8.92 -18.30
N GLN A 97 5.59 8.43 -18.56
CA GLN A 97 6.50 8.90 -19.63
C GLN A 97 7.01 10.36 -19.47
N VAL A 98 6.88 10.98 -18.29
CA VAL A 98 7.39 12.33 -18.05
C VAL A 98 8.44 12.34 -16.94
N SER A 99 9.69 12.62 -17.28
CA SER A 99 10.78 12.61 -16.30
C SER A 99 10.64 13.70 -15.24
N GLY A 100 11.20 13.45 -14.06
CA GLY A 100 11.38 14.45 -13.00
C GLY A 100 10.10 14.95 -12.33
N VAL A 101 8.91 14.50 -12.73
CA VAL A 101 7.64 15.00 -12.18
C VAL A 101 7.44 14.59 -10.73
N ARG A 102 6.76 15.44 -9.96
CA ARG A 102 6.66 15.30 -8.51
C ARG A 102 5.24 15.52 -8.01
N ILE A 103 4.79 14.67 -7.09
CA ILE A 103 3.64 14.95 -6.25
C ILE A 103 4.07 14.93 -4.78
N GLU A 104 3.78 16.00 -4.05
CA GLU A 104 4.26 16.15 -2.68
C GLU A 104 3.20 16.76 -1.76
N ASN A 105 3.01 16.18 -0.57
CA ASN A 105 2.16 16.73 0.48
C ASN A 105 0.69 16.93 0.06
N LEU A 106 0.06 15.89 -0.48
CA LEU A 106 -1.32 15.92 -0.99
C LEU A 106 -2.17 14.85 -0.32
N LEU A 107 -3.47 15.11 -0.19
CA LEU A 107 -4.47 14.07 0.02
C LEU A 107 -5.14 13.76 -1.32
N LEU A 108 -5.05 12.51 -1.75
CA LEU A 108 -5.52 11.98 -3.02
C LEU A 108 -6.72 11.07 -2.77
N ASP A 109 -7.92 11.61 -2.99
CA ASP A 109 -9.20 10.97 -2.66
C ASP A 109 -9.88 10.45 -3.93
N GLY A 110 -9.84 9.13 -4.13
CA GLY A 110 -10.59 8.48 -5.21
C GLY A 110 -12.10 8.49 -5.00
N ASN A 111 -12.57 8.93 -3.82
CA ASN A 111 -13.96 9.17 -3.47
C ASN A 111 -14.87 7.93 -3.58
N ARG A 112 -14.29 6.74 -3.44
CA ARG A 112 -15.03 5.47 -3.58
C ARG A 112 -16.27 5.36 -2.71
N TYR A 113 -16.20 5.71 -1.43
CA TYR A 113 -17.37 5.58 -0.53
C TYR A 113 -18.52 6.55 -0.82
N ARG A 114 -18.37 7.46 -1.79
CA ARG A 114 -19.47 8.32 -2.30
C ARG A 114 -19.84 8.01 -3.75
N LEU A 115 -18.91 7.47 -4.52
CA LEU A 115 -19.09 7.18 -5.95
C LEU A 115 -19.29 5.69 -6.28
N SER A 116 -19.13 4.78 -5.30
CA SER A 116 -19.01 3.33 -5.47
C SER A 116 -17.74 2.93 -6.23
N ASP A 117 -17.58 1.64 -6.48
CA ASP A 117 -16.65 1.06 -7.44
C ASP A 117 -16.81 1.63 -8.86
N LEU A 118 -15.82 1.35 -9.71
CA LEU A 118 -15.82 1.76 -11.12
C LEU A 118 -16.11 0.56 -12.01
N SER A 119 -17.04 0.71 -12.96
CA SER A 119 -17.33 -0.34 -13.93
C SER A 119 -16.10 -0.73 -14.75
N LYS A 120 -16.00 -2.03 -15.07
CA LYS A 120 -14.91 -2.58 -15.89
C LYS A 120 -14.80 -1.95 -17.28
N ALA A 121 -15.86 -1.35 -17.81
CA ALA A 121 -15.84 -0.71 -19.12
C ALA A 121 -15.14 0.65 -19.15
N ILE A 122 -14.87 1.28 -17.99
CA ILE A 122 -14.74 2.75 -17.92
C ILE A 122 -13.29 3.23 -17.67
N SER A 123 -12.48 2.55 -16.86
CA SER A 123 -11.04 2.88 -16.74
C SER A 123 -10.18 1.69 -16.36
N THR A 124 -8.92 1.70 -16.81
CA THR A 124 -7.93 0.63 -16.57
C THR A 124 -6.68 1.12 -15.88
N ASN A 125 -6.52 2.41 -15.58
CA ASN A 125 -5.31 2.92 -14.92
C ASN A 125 -5.47 2.95 -13.40
N ALA A 126 -4.34 3.00 -12.68
CA ALA A 126 -4.31 3.23 -11.23
C ALA A 126 -4.77 4.66 -10.89
N LEU A 127 -5.07 4.93 -9.60
CA LEU A 127 -5.43 6.27 -9.13
C LEU A 127 -4.31 7.27 -9.43
N VAL A 128 -3.05 6.87 -9.22
CA VAL A 128 -1.86 7.60 -9.66
C VAL A 128 -0.98 6.70 -10.51
N PHE A 129 -0.57 7.19 -11.67
CA PHE A 129 0.18 6.42 -12.67
C PHE A 129 1.48 7.13 -13.07
N PHE A 130 2.60 6.55 -12.64
CA PHE A 130 3.97 7.04 -12.79
C PHE A 130 4.80 5.96 -13.51
N GLY A 131 6.05 6.26 -13.85
CA GLY A 131 6.94 5.38 -14.62
C GLY A 131 6.69 5.47 -16.11
N GLY A 132 6.82 4.34 -16.81
CA GLY A 132 6.69 4.28 -18.27
C GLY A 132 8.00 4.52 -19.00
N GLU A 133 8.02 4.08 -20.25
CA GLU A 133 9.18 4.15 -21.14
C GLU A 133 9.86 5.52 -21.13
N GLY A 134 11.13 5.55 -20.74
CA GLY A 134 11.97 6.75 -20.75
C GLY A 134 11.76 7.72 -19.58
N ALA A 135 10.80 7.46 -18.68
CA ALA A 135 10.61 8.29 -17.50
C ALA A 135 11.65 7.99 -16.42
N GLU A 136 12.31 9.03 -15.93
CA GLU A 136 13.30 8.91 -14.85
C GLU A 136 13.05 9.92 -13.72
N ARG A 137 13.54 9.63 -12.52
CA ARG A 137 13.65 10.61 -11.41
C ARG A 137 12.32 11.20 -10.93
N GLN A 138 11.22 10.47 -11.07
CA GLN A 138 9.93 10.91 -10.56
C GLN A 138 9.82 10.73 -9.04
N VAL A 139 8.99 11.53 -8.39
CA VAL A 139 8.84 11.54 -6.93
C VAL A 139 7.39 11.52 -6.50
N VAL A 140 7.06 10.61 -5.60
CA VAL A 140 5.80 10.54 -4.85
C VAL A 140 6.14 10.56 -3.36
N ARG A 141 5.90 11.69 -2.70
CA ARG A 141 6.38 11.88 -1.32
C ARG A 141 5.36 12.56 -0.42
N GLY A 142 5.19 12.04 0.79
CA GLY A 142 4.38 12.75 1.78
C GLY A 142 2.92 12.79 1.37
N CYS A 143 2.39 11.83 0.61
CA CYS A 143 1.01 11.85 0.15
C CYS A 143 0.14 10.90 0.98
N ILE A 144 -1.14 11.23 1.09
CA ILE A 144 -2.18 10.40 1.69
C ILE A 144 -3.10 9.93 0.56
N PHE A 145 -3.24 8.62 0.38
CA PHE A 145 -4.09 8.02 -0.64
C PHE A 145 -5.27 7.34 0.04
N THR A 146 -6.49 7.67 -0.41
CA THR A 146 -7.71 7.11 0.18
C THR A 146 -8.78 6.82 -0.84
N GLY A 147 -9.54 5.75 -0.60
CA GLY A 147 -10.72 5.41 -1.40
C GLY A 147 -10.46 5.33 -2.90
N PRO A 148 -9.37 4.71 -3.38
CA PRO A 148 -9.18 4.44 -4.80
C PRO A 148 -10.31 3.55 -5.33
N ARG A 149 -10.68 3.76 -6.58
CA ARG A 149 -11.73 3.01 -7.32
C ARG A 149 -11.14 2.07 -8.37
N THR A 150 -9.81 1.94 -8.38
CA THR A 150 -8.98 1.28 -9.39
C THR A 150 -8.30 0.05 -8.81
N TRP A 151 -7.78 -0.82 -9.67
CA TRP A 151 -7.08 -2.07 -9.27
C TRP A 151 -5.75 -1.83 -8.54
N SER A 152 -5.19 -0.62 -8.65
CA SER A 152 -4.03 -0.18 -7.89
C SER A 152 -4.17 1.27 -7.50
N THR A 153 -3.63 1.63 -6.34
CA THR A 153 -3.62 3.00 -5.83
C THR A 153 -2.49 3.81 -6.48
N LEU A 154 -1.26 3.29 -6.41
CA LEU A 154 -0.11 3.87 -7.08
C LEU A 154 0.58 2.82 -7.94
N LYS A 155 0.67 3.06 -9.25
CA LYS A 155 1.44 2.23 -10.17
C LYS A 155 2.66 2.99 -10.67
N VAL A 156 3.82 2.36 -10.49
CA VAL A 156 5.11 2.73 -11.06
C VAL A 156 5.38 1.76 -12.22
N HIS A 157 5.03 2.21 -13.42
CA HIS A 157 4.97 1.43 -14.65
C HIS A 157 6.36 1.11 -15.21
N GLU A 158 6.49 -0.08 -15.78
CA GLU A 158 7.69 -0.59 -16.42
C GLU A 158 8.21 0.35 -17.52
N GLY A 159 9.51 0.24 -17.83
CA GLY A 159 10.20 1.16 -18.74
C GLY A 159 10.69 2.46 -18.10
N GLY A 160 10.23 2.79 -16.89
CA GLY A 160 10.78 3.89 -16.10
C GLY A 160 11.94 3.46 -15.19
N SER A 161 12.66 4.42 -14.62
CA SER A 161 13.71 4.16 -13.63
C SER A 161 13.97 5.26 -12.60
N ASP A 162 14.66 4.90 -11.51
CA ASP A 162 15.15 5.85 -10.50
C ASP A 162 14.02 6.66 -9.85
N ILE A 163 12.88 6.01 -9.61
CA ILE A 163 11.67 6.62 -9.05
C ILE A 163 11.68 6.48 -7.52
N LEU A 164 11.23 7.52 -6.83
CA LEU A 164 11.16 7.56 -5.38
C LEU A 164 9.70 7.61 -4.91
N VAL A 165 9.32 6.62 -4.12
CA VAL A 165 8.03 6.55 -3.42
C VAL A 165 8.29 6.47 -1.92
N GLU A 166 8.16 7.58 -1.21
CA GLU A 166 8.52 7.61 0.20
C GLU A 166 7.56 8.38 1.09
N ASN A 167 7.48 7.98 2.36
CA ASN A 167 6.76 8.75 3.37
C ASN A 167 5.28 8.94 3.01
N ASN A 168 4.62 7.93 2.43
CA ASN A 168 3.21 8.02 2.05
C ASN A 168 2.33 7.18 2.98
N ILE A 169 1.05 7.53 3.05
CA ILE A 169 0.01 6.78 3.76
C ILE A 169 -1.02 6.32 2.75
N PHE A 170 -1.27 5.01 2.68
CA PHE A 170 -2.30 4.40 1.84
C PHE A 170 -3.35 3.80 2.77
N PHE A 171 -4.60 4.22 2.63
CA PHE A 171 -5.69 3.74 3.48
C PHE A 171 -6.88 3.25 2.65
N GLY A 172 -7.03 1.93 2.66
CA GLY A 172 -8.12 1.22 2.01
C GLY A 172 -7.97 1.19 0.49
N ALA A 173 -7.92 0.00 -0.10
CA ALA A 173 -8.06 -0.19 -1.55
C ALA A 173 -8.85 -1.46 -1.82
N GLY A 174 -9.90 -1.38 -2.65
CA GLY A 174 -10.75 -2.52 -2.95
C GLY A 174 -11.62 -3.05 -1.79
N THR A 175 -12.44 -4.05 -2.10
CA THR A 175 -13.20 -4.88 -1.14
C THR A 175 -12.57 -6.25 -1.10
N ASP A 176 -12.45 -6.84 0.08
CA ASP A 176 -11.89 -8.17 0.20
C ASP A 176 -12.88 -9.28 -0.21
N VAL A 177 -12.38 -10.51 -0.18
CA VAL A 177 -13.09 -11.73 -0.55
C VAL A 177 -14.35 -11.99 0.28
N ARG A 178 -14.42 -11.51 1.52
CA ARG A 178 -15.57 -11.65 2.43
C ARG A 178 -16.51 -10.45 2.39
N GLY A 179 -16.19 -9.42 1.62
CA GLY A 179 -16.98 -8.21 1.51
C GLY A 179 -16.64 -7.12 2.52
N ASN A 180 -15.50 -7.20 3.21
CA ASN A 180 -15.04 -6.10 4.05
C ASN A 180 -14.49 -4.97 3.18
N GLY A 181 -14.79 -3.74 3.56
CA GLY A 181 -14.41 -2.53 2.82
C GLY A 181 -15.38 -2.10 1.73
N ARG A 182 -16.51 -2.80 1.57
CA ARG A 182 -17.52 -2.47 0.58
C ARG A 182 -18.34 -1.25 0.99
N GLU A 183 -18.79 -0.50 0.00
CA GLU A 183 -19.84 0.52 0.15
C GLU A 183 -21.17 -0.01 -0.41
N GLY A 184 -22.26 0.13 0.36
CA GLY A 184 -23.61 -0.24 -0.09
C GLY A 184 -23.71 -1.64 -0.72
N VAL A 185 -24.09 -1.68 -2.01
CA VAL A 185 -24.30 -2.90 -2.80
C VAL A 185 -23.15 -3.22 -3.75
N GLU A 186 -21.97 -2.62 -3.55
CA GLU A 186 -20.76 -2.99 -4.30
C GLU A 186 -20.65 -4.52 -4.32
N ASN A 187 -20.58 -5.10 -5.52
CA ASN A 187 -20.43 -6.53 -5.75
C ASN A 187 -19.33 -6.75 -6.78
N PRO A 188 -18.08 -6.75 -6.32
CA PRO A 188 -16.94 -6.69 -7.21
C PRO A 188 -16.56 -8.03 -7.84
N HIS A 189 -17.17 -9.14 -7.38
CA HIS A 189 -16.85 -10.49 -7.84
C HIS A 189 -17.59 -10.89 -9.13
N LEU A 190 -18.62 -10.14 -9.54
CA LEU A 190 -19.31 -10.39 -10.81
C LEU A 190 -18.50 -9.93 -12.04
N ASP A 191 -17.68 -8.88 -11.90
CA ASP A 191 -16.91 -8.29 -13.01
C ASP A 191 -15.37 -8.46 -12.86
N GLY A 192 -14.93 -9.12 -11.80
CA GLY A 192 -13.51 -9.43 -11.55
C GLY A 192 -12.67 -8.22 -11.13
N ARG A 193 -13.27 -7.26 -10.42
CA ARG A 193 -12.58 -6.06 -9.91
C ARG A 193 -13.02 -5.76 -8.48
N SER A 194 -12.47 -6.50 -7.51
CA SER A 194 -12.62 -6.19 -6.08
C SER A 194 -11.35 -5.69 -5.46
N TRP A 195 -10.24 -6.23 -5.93
CA TRP A 195 -9.00 -6.12 -5.20
C TRP A 195 -8.20 -4.92 -5.67
N GLY A 196 -7.58 -4.26 -4.71
CA GLY A 196 -6.77 -3.07 -4.94
C GLY A 196 -5.38 -3.24 -4.35
N ASP A 197 -4.36 -3.06 -5.17
CA ASP A 197 -2.98 -2.91 -4.72
C ASP A 197 -2.81 -1.56 -4.00
N GLY A 198 -1.94 -1.53 -2.98
CA GLY A 198 -1.39 -0.28 -2.47
C GLY A 198 -0.41 0.33 -3.47
N ILE A 199 0.72 -0.35 -3.66
CA ILE A 199 1.77 0.07 -4.60
C ILE A 199 2.10 -1.06 -5.56
N THR A 200 2.03 -0.76 -6.85
CA THR A 200 2.43 -1.67 -7.92
C THR A 200 3.70 -1.15 -8.57
N CYS A 201 4.82 -1.85 -8.43
CA CYS A 201 6.11 -1.44 -8.96
C CYS A 201 6.60 -2.39 -10.05
N ALA A 202 6.90 -1.84 -11.23
CA ALA A 202 7.52 -2.56 -12.34
C ALA A 202 8.69 -1.80 -12.97
N ALA A 203 8.97 -0.58 -12.50
CA ALA A 203 10.13 0.21 -12.91
C ALA A 203 11.40 -0.24 -12.16
N GLN A 204 12.53 -0.25 -12.86
CA GLN A 204 13.84 -0.60 -12.28
C GLN A 204 14.39 0.51 -11.39
N ARG A 205 15.27 0.16 -10.45
CA ARG A 205 15.94 1.12 -9.54
C ARG A 205 14.98 2.06 -8.79
N THR A 206 13.75 1.59 -8.55
CA THR A 206 12.73 2.31 -7.78
C THR A 206 12.98 2.12 -6.30
N THR A 207 12.96 3.19 -5.51
CA THR A 207 13.02 3.12 -4.05
C THR A 207 11.63 3.36 -3.48
N VAL A 208 11.08 2.37 -2.79
CA VAL A 208 9.82 2.44 -2.04
C VAL A 208 10.13 2.33 -0.56
N ARG A 209 10.06 3.43 0.20
CA ARG A 209 10.50 3.40 1.60
C ARG A 209 9.64 4.19 2.56
N ASN A 210 9.60 3.72 3.81
CA ASN A 210 8.95 4.44 4.91
C ASN A 210 7.49 4.82 4.64
N ASN A 211 6.75 3.97 3.93
CA ASN A 211 5.31 4.13 3.69
C ASN A 211 4.48 3.31 4.70
N ILE A 212 3.26 3.75 4.97
CA ILE A 212 2.25 3.00 5.73
C ILE A 212 1.13 2.61 4.77
N ILE A 213 0.80 1.32 4.72
CA ILE A 213 -0.21 0.76 3.81
C ILE A 213 -1.19 -0.06 4.65
N ILE A 214 -2.45 0.37 4.72
CA ILE A 214 -3.48 -0.22 5.58
C ILE A 214 -4.67 -0.64 4.72
N ASP A 215 -5.14 -1.87 4.92
CA ASP A 215 -6.39 -2.40 4.35
C ASP A 215 -6.47 -2.34 2.80
N THR A 216 -5.36 -2.63 2.13
CA THR A 216 -5.36 -3.04 0.71
C THR A 216 -5.85 -4.48 0.59
N THR A 217 -6.53 -4.82 -0.50
CA THR A 217 -7.19 -6.14 -0.61
C THR A 217 -6.59 -7.09 -1.62
N ASP A 218 -5.80 -6.58 -2.57
CA ASP A 218 -4.99 -7.46 -3.43
C ASP A 218 -3.64 -7.67 -2.75
N VAL A 219 -2.75 -6.68 -2.84
CA VAL A 219 -1.45 -6.69 -2.19
C VAL A 219 -1.16 -5.34 -1.54
N GLY A 220 -0.40 -5.35 -0.44
CA GLY A 220 0.18 -4.11 0.07
C GLY A 220 1.11 -3.48 -0.96
N MET A 221 2.07 -4.28 -1.45
CA MET A 221 3.02 -3.91 -2.49
C MET A 221 3.28 -5.08 -3.44
N VAL A 222 3.59 -4.81 -4.71
CA VAL A 222 4.04 -5.84 -5.66
C VAL A 222 5.19 -5.33 -6.51
N PHE A 223 6.17 -6.22 -6.77
CA PHE A 223 7.29 -5.98 -7.67
C PHE A 223 7.23 -6.96 -8.85
N PHE A 224 6.89 -6.46 -10.03
CA PHE A 224 6.69 -7.23 -11.27
C PHE A 224 7.95 -7.36 -12.11
N GLY A 225 9.03 -7.90 -11.53
CA GLY A 225 10.36 -7.60 -12.06
C GLY A 225 10.62 -6.10 -11.91
N ALA A 226 11.72 -5.75 -11.25
CA ALA A 226 12.05 -4.35 -11.02
C ALA A 226 13.54 -4.26 -10.67
N PRO A 227 14.44 -4.68 -11.58
CA PRO A 227 15.85 -4.88 -11.22
C PRO A 227 16.45 -3.66 -10.50
N GLY A 228 17.20 -3.91 -9.43
CA GLY A 228 17.80 -2.85 -8.61
C GLY A 228 16.86 -2.05 -7.72
N SER A 229 15.56 -2.37 -7.67
CA SER A 229 14.59 -1.66 -6.82
C SER A 229 14.67 -2.06 -5.35
N ILE A 230 14.29 -1.16 -4.44
CA ILE A 230 14.42 -1.34 -3.00
C ILE A 230 13.07 -1.07 -2.33
N SER A 231 12.63 -1.99 -1.47
CA SER A 231 11.57 -1.78 -0.48
C SER A 231 12.19 -1.74 0.91
N ASP A 232 12.16 -0.59 1.60
CA ASP A 232 12.84 -0.42 2.90
C ASP A 232 11.95 0.26 3.95
N GLY A 233 11.76 -0.39 5.10
CA GLY A 233 11.15 0.25 6.26
C GLY A 233 9.65 0.59 6.10
N ASN A 234 8.92 -0.07 5.20
CA ASN A 234 7.48 0.14 5.04
C ASN A 234 6.68 -0.66 6.08
N VAL A 235 5.46 -0.21 6.38
CA VAL A 235 4.47 -0.95 7.17
C VAL A 235 3.32 -1.34 6.26
N ILE A 236 2.97 -2.63 6.24
CA ILE A 236 1.79 -3.17 5.56
C ILE A 236 0.92 -3.83 6.62
N ALA A 237 -0.33 -3.40 6.75
CA ALA A 237 -1.22 -3.90 7.79
C ALA A 237 -2.64 -4.19 7.29
N THR A 238 -3.19 -5.31 7.74
CA THR A 238 -4.59 -5.69 7.53
C THR A 238 -5.35 -5.62 8.86
N VAL A 239 -6.18 -4.60 8.99
CA VAL A 239 -6.93 -4.27 10.21
C VAL A 239 -8.35 -4.79 10.12
N SER A 240 -9.01 -4.57 8.99
CA SER A 240 -10.40 -4.98 8.75
C SER A 240 -10.59 -5.76 7.46
N ARG A 241 -9.67 -5.61 6.49
CA ARG A 241 -9.78 -6.21 5.18
C ARG A 241 -8.66 -7.20 4.96
N GLU A 242 -9.00 -8.35 4.40
CA GLU A 242 -8.00 -9.32 4.00
C GLU A 242 -7.20 -8.81 2.81
N SER A 243 -5.89 -9.06 2.84
CA SER A 243 -4.99 -8.85 1.71
C SER A 243 -4.51 -10.21 1.21
N LEU A 244 -4.54 -10.42 -0.10
CA LEU A 244 -4.02 -11.64 -0.71
C LEU A 244 -2.48 -11.70 -0.58
N GLY A 245 -1.80 -10.56 -0.62
CA GLY A 245 -0.35 -10.44 -0.42
C GLY A 245 0.07 -9.32 0.52
N GLY A 246 1.20 -9.47 1.20
CA GLY A 246 1.88 -8.35 1.88
C GLY A 246 2.76 -7.59 0.89
N ILE A 247 3.90 -8.19 0.50
CA ILE A 247 4.81 -7.71 -0.55
C ILE A 247 5.05 -8.85 -1.54
N ASN A 248 4.50 -8.75 -2.75
CA ASN A 248 4.53 -9.83 -3.72
C ASN A 248 5.69 -9.75 -4.71
N LEU A 249 6.31 -10.90 -4.97
CA LEU A 249 7.23 -11.15 -6.08
C LEU A 249 6.74 -12.40 -6.82
N VAL A 250 5.57 -12.33 -7.46
CA VAL A 250 4.85 -13.52 -7.95
C VAL A 250 4.46 -13.51 -9.43
N ASP A 251 4.18 -12.36 -10.04
CA ASP A 251 3.74 -12.34 -11.43
C ASP A 251 4.93 -12.15 -12.38
N PRO A 252 5.20 -13.12 -13.29
CA PRO A 252 6.28 -13.02 -14.25
C PRO A 252 5.94 -12.00 -15.33
N LEU A 253 6.41 -10.77 -15.18
CA LEU A 253 6.31 -9.76 -16.23
C LEU A 253 7.39 -10.00 -17.27
N GLN A 254 6.97 -10.36 -18.49
CA GLN A 254 7.85 -10.66 -19.62
C GLN A 254 8.79 -9.50 -19.98
N TYR A 255 8.44 -8.26 -19.63
CA TYR A 255 9.30 -7.10 -19.82
C TYR A 255 10.70 -7.28 -19.19
N TRP A 256 10.79 -8.02 -18.09
CA TRP A 256 12.05 -8.29 -17.37
C TRP A 256 12.56 -9.72 -17.56
N ALA A 257 12.07 -10.44 -18.55
CA ALA A 257 12.59 -11.77 -18.88
C ALA A 257 14.02 -11.68 -19.44
N PHE A 258 14.85 -12.70 -19.20
CA PHE A 258 16.14 -12.79 -19.87
C PHE A 258 15.95 -13.09 -21.36
N ALA A 259 16.77 -12.45 -22.21
CA ALA A 259 16.65 -12.60 -23.66
C ALA A 259 16.95 -14.03 -24.13
N ASP A 260 17.86 -14.73 -23.45
CA ASP A 260 18.28 -16.11 -23.72
C ASP A 260 17.45 -17.17 -22.97
N ASP A 261 16.69 -16.77 -21.95
CA ASP A 261 15.74 -17.63 -21.24
C ASP A 261 14.46 -16.83 -20.86
N PRO A 262 13.42 -16.85 -21.70
CA PRO A 262 12.20 -16.07 -21.50
C PRO A 262 11.33 -16.55 -20.31
N ASN A 263 11.65 -17.72 -19.75
CA ASN A 263 11.01 -18.22 -18.54
C ASN A 263 11.74 -17.79 -17.26
N SER A 264 12.92 -17.17 -17.40
CA SER A 264 13.64 -16.58 -16.27
C SER A 264 13.35 -15.08 -16.18
N ILE A 265 12.88 -14.62 -15.01
CA ILE A 265 12.54 -13.22 -14.75
C ILE A 265 13.61 -12.57 -13.88
N ASN A 266 14.11 -11.41 -14.31
CA ASN A 266 15.20 -10.71 -13.66
C ASN A 266 14.72 -9.94 -12.41
N TYR A 267 15.17 -10.39 -11.24
CA TYR A 267 15.01 -9.71 -9.96
C TYR A 267 16.36 -9.27 -9.36
N ARG A 268 17.46 -9.32 -10.13
CA ARG A 268 18.79 -8.96 -9.63
C ARG A 268 18.79 -7.52 -9.07
N GLY A 269 19.33 -7.38 -7.87
CA GLY A 269 19.38 -6.11 -7.13
C GLY A 269 18.05 -5.69 -6.50
N VAL A 270 16.95 -6.44 -6.68
CA VAL A 270 15.73 -6.20 -5.90
C VAL A 270 16.01 -6.53 -4.43
N MET A 271 15.72 -5.59 -3.54
CA MET A 271 15.90 -5.78 -2.09
C MET A 271 14.62 -5.43 -1.34
N ILE A 272 14.01 -6.43 -0.69
CA ILE A 272 12.86 -6.25 0.20
C ILE A 272 13.35 -6.38 1.64
N LYS A 273 13.52 -5.26 2.34
CA LYS A 273 14.14 -5.26 3.66
C LYS A 273 13.48 -4.38 4.71
N ASN A 274 13.65 -4.75 5.97
CA ASN A 274 13.20 -3.99 7.14
C ASN A 274 11.71 -3.62 7.13
N ASN A 275 10.87 -4.30 6.34
CA ASN A 275 9.45 -4.02 6.29
C ASN A 275 8.74 -4.71 7.45
N TRP A 276 7.66 -4.10 7.94
CA TRP A 276 6.80 -4.68 8.96
C TRP A 276 5.45 -5.05 8.32
N ILE A 277 5.14 -6.34 8.32
CA ILE A 277 3.90 -6.90 7.79
C ILE A 277 3.04 -7.38 8.97
N ASP A 278 1.95 -6.68 9.26
CA ASP A 278 1.08 -6.91 10.42
C ASP A 278 -0.29 -7.45 9.99
N ALA A 279 -0.47 -8.78 10.09
CA ALA A 279 -1.76 -9.44 9.88
C ALA A 279 -2.65 -9.28 11.12
N ARG A 280 -2.97 -8.04 11.47
CA ARG A 280 -3.45 -7.67 12.81
C ARG A 280 -4.85 -8.19 13.10
N GLY A 281 -5.81 -7.77 12.29
CA GLY A 281 -7.24 -8.01 12.48
C GLY A 281 -7.96 -8.56 11.26
N ALA A 282 -7.23 -8.76 10.17
CA ALA A 282 -7.72 -9.44 8.98
C ALA A 282 -6.56 -10.20 8.32
N ARG A 283 -6.89 -11.17 7.49
CA ARG A 283 -5.93 -12.14 6.96
C ARG A 283 -4.96 -11.52 5.97
N ILE A 284 -3.67 -11.84 6.11
CA ILE A 284 -2.71 -11.77 5.01
C ILE A 284 -2.48 -13.19 4.53
N HIS A 285 -2.88 -13.48 3.29
CA HIS A 285 -2.79 -14.86 2.76
C HIS A 285 -1.33 -15.25 2.57
N MET A 286 -0.51 -14.38 2.00
CA MET A 286 0.93 -14.58 1.89
C MET A 286 1.67 -13.29 2.23
N GLY A 287 2.58 -13.33 3.20
CA GLY A 287 3.36 -12.16 3.61
C GLY A 287 4.26 -11.67 2.48
N ILE A 288 5.25 -12.47 2.10
CA ILE A 288 6.16 -12.24 0.97
C ILE A 288 6.28 -13.55 0.17
N PRO A 289 5.36 -13.81 -0.77
CA PRO A 289 5.53 -14.90 -1.72
C PRO A 289 6.55 -14.51 -2.79
N VAL A 290 7.52 -15.39 -3.02
CA VAL A 290 8.55 -15.26 -4.06
C VAL A 290 8.46 -16.44 -5.02
N GLY A 291 8.22 -16.11 -6.28
CA GLY A 291 7.95 -17.04 -7.36
C GLY A 291 6.45 -17.25 -7.61
N ALA A 292 6.12 -17.79 -8.78
CA ALA A 292 4.78 -17.61 -9.35
C ALA A 292 3.71 -18.60 -8.89
N THR A 293 4.09 -19.84 -8.59
CA THR A 293 3.12 -20.92 -8.37
C THR A 293 2.26 -20.78 -7.10
N PRO A 294 2.72 -20.13 -6.00
CA PRO A 294 1.86 -19.85 -4.85
C PRO A 294 0.69 -18.92 -5.19
N TRP A 295 0.86 -18.03 -6.17
CA TRP A 295 -0.17 -17.10 -6.63
C TRP A 295 -0.95 -17.69 -7.83
N VAL A 296 -0.24 -17.99 -8.92
CA VAL A 296 -0.79 -18.42 -10.22
C VAL A 296 -0.19 -19.76 -10.63
N PRO A 297 -0.80 -20.91 -10.29
CA PRO A 297 -0.27 -22.23 -10.64
C PRO A 297 -0.03 -22.47 -12.13
N SER A 298 -0.78 -21.78 -13.01
CA SER A 298 -0.60 -21.86 -14.47
C SER A 298 0.72 -21.23 -14.96
N LYS A 299 1.44 -20.50 -14.10
CA LYS A 299 2.78 -19.96 -14.34
C LYS A 299 3.90 -20.86 -13.82
N ARG A 300 3.61 -22.15 -13.57
CA ARG A 300 4.65 -23.15 -13.30
C ARG A 300 5.64 -23.20 -14.47
N GLY A 301 6.94 -23.27 -14.15
CA GLY A 301 8.03 -23.29 -15.12
C GLY A 301 8.76 -21.96 -15.25
N PHE A 302 8.20 -20.86 -14.75
CA PHE A 302 8.93 -19.63 -14.56
C PHE A 302 9.91 -19.74 -13.39
N THR A 303 11.11 -19.17 -13.56
CA THR A 303 12.14 -19.06 -12.50
C THR A 303 12.45 -17.59 -12.25
N PHE A 304 12.37 -17.13 -11.01
CA PHE A 304 12.74 -15.76 -10.66
C PHE A 304 14.19 -15.77 -10.21
N VAL A 305 15.01 -14.87 -10.77
CA VAL A 305 16.47 -14.97 -10.63
C VAL A 305 17.04 -13.72 -9.97
N GLY A 306 17.71 -13.93 -8.84
CA GLY A 306 18.37 -12.89 -8.07
C GLY A 306 17.43 -12.09 -7.18
N GLY A 307 17.98 -11.45 -6.15
CA GLY A 307 17.23 -10.57 -5.25
C GLY A 307 17.42 -10.96 -3.79
N ALA A 308 16.92 -10.13 -2.89
CA ALA A 308 17.06 -10.33 -1.45
C ALA A 308 15.77 -10.00 -0.70
N VAL A 309 15.42 -10.84 0.28
CA VAL A 309 14.33 -10.62 1.23
C VAL A 309 14.90 -10.73 2.64
N GLN A 310 15.14 -9.59 3.29
CA GLN A 310 15.98 -9.53 4.49
C GLN A 310 15.39 -8.73 5.63
N ASP A 311 15.56 -9.22 6.87
CA ASP A 311 15.25 -8.44 8.08
C ASP A 311 13.79 -7.92 8.19
N ASN A 312 12.85 -8.53 7.47
CA ASN A 312 11.44 -8.18 7.58
C ASN A 312 10.83 -8.77 8.86
N LEU A 313 9.85 -8.06 9.43
CA LEU A 313 9.13 -8.47 10.63
C LEU A 313 7.68 -8.82 10.27
N PHE A 314 7.24 -10.01 10.67
CA PHE A 314 5.86 -10.47 10.53
C PHE A 314 5.18 -10.54 11.90
N THR A 315 4.01 -9.91 12.05
CA THR A 315 3.23 -9.92 13.30
C THR A 315 1.75 -10.15 13.02
N GLY A 316 0.96 -10.21 14.10
CA GLY A 316 -0.50 -10.27 14.04
C GLY A 316 -1.06 -11.69 14.17
N GLY A 317 -2.34 -11.77 14.52
CA GLY A 317 -3.01 -13.05 14.80
C GLY A 317 -3.67 -13.70 13.58
N ALA A 318 -3.68 -13.03 12.42
CA ALA A 318 -4.42 -13.45 11.23
C ALA A 318 -3.50 -13.85 10.04
N ALA A 319 -2.23 -14.17 10.28
CA ALA A 319 -1.33 -14.58 9.22
C ALA A 319 -1.66 -16.01 8.73
N ALA A 320 -1.25 -16.30 7.49
CA ALA A 320 -1.32 -17.65 6.95
C ALA A 320 0.06 -18.18 6.54
N TYR A 321 0.79 -17.43 5.72
CA TYR A 321 2.17 -17.75 5.40
C TYR A 321 3.01 -16.47 5.45
N SER A 322 4.22 -16.50 6.02
CA SER A 322 5.09 -15.32 6.03
C SER A 322 5.95 -15.25 4.78
N ILE A 323 6.90 -16.16 4.56
CA ILE A 323 7.71 -16.18 3.33
C ILE A 323 7.56 -17.54 2.65
N ILE A 324 7.28 -17.49 1.34
CA ILE A 324 7.08 -18.66 0.50
C ILE A 324 8.08 -18.58 -0.65
N LEU A 325 8.85 -19.64 -0.88
CA LEU A 325 9.79 -19.72 -2.01
C LEU A 325 9.40 -20.88 -2.93
N SER A 326 9.04 -20.61 -4.18
CA SER A 326 8.79 -21.64 -5.19
C SER A 326 9.01 -21.12 -6.61
N GLY A 327 10.00 -21.66 -7.31
CA GLY A 327 10.40 -21.20 -8.64
C GLY A 327 11.40 -20.04 -8.56
N VAL A 328 12.42 -20.17 -7.71
CA VAL A 328 13.43 -19.11 -7.49
C VAL A 328 14.85 -19.65 -7.58
N LYS A 329 15.77 -18.77 -7.98
CA LYS A 329 17.21 -19.05 -8.10
C LYS A 329 18.06 -17.84 -7.69
N ASP A 330 19.21 -18.08 -7.06
CA ASP A 330 20.20 -17.04 -6.71
C ASP A 330 19.64 -15.95 -5.76
N PHE A 331 18.71 -16.30 -4.87
CA PHE A 331 18.17 -15.37 -3.88
C PHE A 331 18.95 -15.41 -2.55
N THR A 332 18.86 -14.32 -1.78
CA THR A 332 19.25 -14.29 -0.36
C THR A 332 18.05 -13.97 0.51
N VAL A 333 17.65 -14.91 1.38
CA VAL A 333 16.46 -14.80 2.23
C VAL A 333 16.83 -15.04 3.69
N THR A 334 17.22 -13.98 4.39
CA THR A 334 17.88 -14.08 5.71
C THR A 334 17.43 -13.01 6.70
N GLY A 335 17.50 -13.31 8.01
CA GLY A 335 17.25 -12.32 9.07
C GLY A 335 15.79 -11.95 9.30
N ASN A 336 14.86 -12.54 8.54
CA ASN A 336 13.42 -12.29 8.71
C ASN A 336 12.93 -12.93 10.01
N ARG A 337 12.02 -12.23 10.70
CA ARG A 337 11.53 -12.61 12.03
C ARG A 337 10.01 -12.61 12.07
N THR A 338 9.43 -13.47 12.88
CA THR A 338 7.97 -13.53 13.08
C THR A 338 7.60 -13.64 14.55
N THR A 339 6.55 -12.91 14.94
CA THR A 339 5.73 -13.19 16.12
C THR A 339 4.25 -13.43 15.75
N ALA A 340 3.97 -13.54 14.44
CA ALA A 340 2.65 -13.80 13.92
C ALA A 340 2.12 -15.20 14.30
N GLN A 341 0.81 -15.35 14.30
CA GLN A 341 0.11 -16.63 14.46
C GLN A 341 -0.47 -17.07 13.12
N TYR A 342 -0.35 -18.37 12.82
CA TYR A 342 -0.65 -18.93 11.50
C TYR A 342 -1.85 -19.86 11.57
N SER A 343 -2.91 -19.55 10.82
CA SER A 343 -4.08 -20.43 10.75
C SER A 343 -4.87 -20.25 9.45
N GLY A 344 -5.85 -21.12 9.23
CA GLY A 344 -6.71 -21.10 8.04
C GLY A 344 -5.95 -21.56 6.81
N ILE A 345 -6.11 -22.83 6.45
CA ILE A 345 -5.49 -23.39 5.26
C ILE A 345 -6.00 -22.70 3.99
N ALA A 346 -5.11 -22.48 3.02
CA ALA A 346 -5.46 -22.03 1.69
C ALA A 346 -6.25 -23.10 0.89
N GLU A 347 -6.81 -22.73 -0.26
CA GLU A 347 -7.67 -23.64 -1.01
C GLU A 347 -6.91 -24.66 -1.85
N GLY A 348 -5.69 -24.35 -2.31
CA GLY A 348 -4.87 -25.24 -3.14
C GLY A 348 -5.61 -25.71 -4.39
N PHE A 349 -5.54 -27.02 -4.68
CA PHE A 349 -6.30 -27.64 -5.76
C PHE A 349 -7.65 -28.24 -5.29
N GLY A 350 -8.14 -27.76 -4.14
CA GLY A 350 -9.39 -28.18 -3.51
C GLY A 350 -9.20 -29.17 -2.36
N PRO A 351 -10.29 -29.58 -1.68
CA PRO A 351 -10.23 -30.28 -0.40
C PRO A 351 -9.52 -31.65 -0.43
N LYS A 352 -9.45 -32.29 -1.60
CA LYS A 352 -8.77 -33.59 -1.78
C LYS A 352 -7.25 -33.45 -1.98
N GLN A 353 -6.78 -32.26 -2.34
CA GLN A 353 -5.38 -31.93 -2.56
C GLN A 353 -5.09 -30.58 -1.90
N PRO A 354 -5.11 -30.52 -0.56
CA PRO A 354 -4.86 -29.29 0.16
C PRO A 354 -3.39 -28.86 0.01
N PRO A 355 -3.12 -27.55 0.01
CA PRO A 355 -1.76 -27.01 -0.01
C PRO A 355 -1.09 -27.21 1.36
N ASN A 356 0.19 -26.87 1.52
CA ASN A 356 0.88 -26.92 2.81
C ASN A 356 0.08 -26.24 3.94
N ASP A 357 0.19 -26.70 5.19
CA ASP A 357 -0.45 -25.98 6.30
C ASP A 357 0.17 -24.58 6.48
N PRO A 358 -0.60 -23.58 6.95
CA PRO A 358 -0.12 -22.25 7.32
C PRO A 358 1.15 -22.30 8.19
N ILE A 359 2.20 -21.60 7.79
CA ILE A 359 3.50 -21.63 8.47
C ILE A 359 4.31 -20.37 8.15
N ALA A 360 5.25 -20.02 9.03
CA ALA A 360 6.12 -18.86 8.85
C ALA A 360 6.93 -18.91 7.55
N PHE A 361 7.86 -19.86 7.42
CA PHE A 361 8.83 -19.87 6.34
C PHE A 361 8.84 -21.24 5.67
N VAL A 362 8.46 -21.29 4.39
CA VAL A 362 8.32 -22.55 3.66
C VAL A 362 8.84 -22.44 2.24
N TYR A 363 9.43 -23.52 1.73
CA TYR A 363 9.96 -23.57 0.37
C TYR A 363 9.66 -24.89 -0.35
N ASP A 364 9.67 -24.83 -1.67
CA ASP A 364 9.59 -26.01 -2.55
C ASP A 364 11.02 -26.48 -2.89
N PRO A 365 11.52 -27.59 -2.31
CA PRO A 365 12.89 -28.06 -2.55
C PRO A 365 13.15 -28.48 -4.00
N SER A 366 12.11 -28.71 -4.80
CA SER A 366 12.24 -29.06 -6.22
C SER A 366 12.30 -27.84 -7.15
N ALA A 367 11.94 -26.66 -6.65
CA ALA A 367 11.82 -25.43 -7.43
C ALA A 367 12.64 -24.27 -6.85
N VAL A 368 13.51 -24.55 -5.86
CA VAL A 368 14.46 -23.60 -5.29
C VAL A 368 15.86 -24.10 -5.55
N SER A 369 16.73 -23.26 -6.11
CA SER A 369 18.13 -23.59 -6.41
C SER A 369 19.05 -22.42 -6.07
N ASP A 370 20.30 -22.71 -5.71
CA ASP A 370 21.36 -21.73 -5.48
C ASP A 370 20.95 -20.53 -4.59
N THR A 371 20.05 -20.77 -3.64
CA THR A 371 19.42 -19.73 -2.81
C THR A 371 19.88 -19.88 -1.36
N GLU A 372 20.38 -18.78 -0.78
CA GLU A 372 20.71 -18.70 0.63
C GLU A 372 19.44 -18.45 1.45
N MET A 373 19.16 -19.33 2.41
CA MET A 373 17.99 -19.24 3.29
C MET A 373 18.41 -19.30 4.75
N GLN A 374 17.73 -18.53 5.60
CA GLN A 374 17.87 -18.67 7.05
C GLN A 374 17.41 -20.06 7.56
N PRO A 375 17.94 -20.55 8.70
CA PRO A 375 17.72 -21.92 9.17
C PRO A 375 16.26 -22.27 9.50
N GLU A 376 15.40 -21.29 9.74
CA GLU A 376 14.00 -21.50 10.11
C GLU A 376 13.09 -21.89 8.93
N PHE A 377 13.62 -21.96 7.70
CA PHE A 377 12.85 -22.43 6.55
C PHE A 377 12.61 -23.95 6.60
N GLU A 378 11.35 -24.34 6.44
CA GLU A 378 10.94 -25.74 6.35
C GLU A 378 10.62 -26.14 4.90
N PRO A 379 11.03 -27.33 4.44
CA PRO A 379 10.57 -27.84 3.15
C PRO A 379 9.06 -28.10 3.22
N MET A 380 8.35 -27.83 2.12
CA MET A 380 6.92 -28.10 2.03
C MET A 380 6.61 -29.60 2.29
N GLN A 381 5.57 -29.86 3.08
CA GLN A 381 5.05 -31.20 3.37
C GLN A 381 3.97 -31.63 2.36
N ARG A 382 3.25 -30.65 1.81
CA ARG A 382 2.34 -30.82 0.66
C ARG A 382 2.83 -29.93 -0.48
N HIS A 383 1.95 -29.36 -1.28
CA HIS A 383 2.36 -28.43 -2.34
C HIS A 383 2.24 -26.97 -1.90
N LEU A 384 3.01 -26.09 -2.54
CA LEU A 384 2.91 -24.64 -2.39
C LEU A 384 2.12 -23.96 -3.51
N ASN A 385 1.45 -24.71 -4.38
CA ASN A 385 0.61 -24.13 -5.42
C ASN A 385 -0.69 -23.54 -4.84
N HIS A 386 -1.05 -22.34 -5.30
CA HIS A 386 -2.33 -21.68 -4.98
C HIS A 386 -2.62 -21.53 -3.48
N LEU A 387 -1.84 -20.68 -2.81
CA LEU A 387 -1.99 -20.39 -1.37
C LEU A 387 -3.00 -19.28 -1.07
N LEU A 388 -3.84 -18.96 -2.05
CA LEU A 388 -4.96 -18.04 -1.89
C LEU A 388 -6.20 -18.78 -1.37
N ARG A 389 -7.00 -18.08 -0.58
CA ARG A 389 -8.28 -18.56 -0.06
C ARG A 389 -9.42 -17.69 -0.59
N CYS A 390 -9.55 -17.58 -1.92
CA CYS A 390 -10.42 -16.59 -2.55
C CYS A 390 -11.29 -17.12 -3.71
N ASN A 391 -11.09 -18.36 -4.16
CA ASN A 391 -11.56 -18.84 -5.46
C ASN A 391 -12.58 -19.98 -5.41
N HIS A 392 -12.56 -20.80 -4.37
CA HIS A 392 -13.30 -22.07 -4.34
C HIS A 392 -14.39 -22.11 -3.28
N ALA A 393 -14.34 -21.27 -2.25
CA ALA A 393 -15.39 -21.19 -1.25
C ALA A 393 -16.75 -20.75 -1.85
N PRO A 394 -17.90 -21.21 -1.31
CA PRO A 394 -19.21 -20.76 -1.75
C PRO A 394 -19.38 -19.24 -1.68
N LEU A 395 -20.22 -18.71 -2.58
CA LEU A 395 -20.61 -17.30 -2.60
C LEU A 395 -21.92 -17.08 -1.83
N ASN A 396 -22.01 -15.99 -1.08
CA ASN A 396 -23.24 -15.55 -0.45
C ASN A 396 -24.15 -14.85 -1.49
N TYR A 397 -25.33 -14.40 -1.07
CA TYR A 397 -26.30 -13.75 -1.96
C TYR A 397 -25.81 -12.42 -2.57
N MET A 398 -24.75 -11.82 -1.99
CA MET A 398 -24.10 -10.60 -2.49
C MET A 398 -22.85 -10.91 -3.33
N GLY A 399 -22.57 -12.17 -3.66
CA GLY A 399 -21.42 -12.55 -4.47
C GLY A 399 -20.08 -12.57 -3.73
N TYR A 400 -20.05 -12.53 -2.39
CA TYR A 400 -18.82 -12.63 -1.59
C TYR A 400 -18.59 -14.04 -1.07
N ARG A 401 -17.33 -14.43 -0.92
CA ARG A 401 -16.94 -15.71 -0.33
C ARG A 401 -17.29 -15.71 1.15
N TYR A 402 -17.86 -16.81 1.65
CA TYR A 402 -18.16 -16.95 3.08
C TYR A 402 -17.60 -18.28 3.60
N TYR A 403 -16.38 -18.22 4.13
CA TYR A 403 -15.65 -19.36 4.72
C TYR A 403 -15.27 -19.06 6.18
N PRO A 404 -15.17 -20.10 7.02
CA PRO A 404 -14.82 -19.93 8.43
C PRO A 404 -13.41 -19.36 8.55
N TYR A 405 -13.23 -18.46 9.49
CA TYR A 405 -11.91 -17.96 9.89
C TYR A 405 -11.05 -19.10 10.43
N GLY A 406 -9.73 -19.01 10.27
CA GLY A 406 -8.81 -19.83 11.04
C GLY A 406 -8.92 -19.55 12.55
N ASP A 407 -8.44 -20.48 13.38
CA ASP A 407 -8.61 -20.41 14.83
C ASP A 407 -7.93 -19.18 15.46
N HIS A 408 -6.74 -18.80 14.97
CA HIS A 408 -6.09 -17.55 15.39
C HIS A 408 -6.70 -16.33 14.71
N GLU A 409 -7.06 -16.47 13.43
CA GLU A 409 -7.65 -15.41 12.60
C GLU A 409 -8.92 -14.83 13.24
N VAL A 410 -9.83 -15.69 13.72
CA VAL A 410 -11.10 -15.21 14.33
C VAL A 410 -10.87 -14.42 15.61
N VAL A 411 -9.92 -14.85 16.45
CA VAL A 411 -9.58 -14.15 17.70
C VAL A 411 -8.97 -12.79 17.37
N ALA A 412 -8.12 -12.74 16.36
CA ALA A 412 -7.49 -11.52 15.87
C ALA A 412 -8.51 -10.51 15.33
N VAL A 413 -9.49 -10.97 14.56
CA VAL A 413 -10.63 -10.17 14.06
C VAL A 413 -11.41 -9.54 15.21
N VAL A 414 -11.79 -10.34 16.22
CA VAL A 414 -12.56 -9.84 17.37
C VAL A 414 -11.75 -8.85 18.19
N ASN A 415 -10.51 -9.19 18.56
CA ASN A 415 -9.65 -8.31 19.35
C ASN A 415 -9.44 -6.97 18.66
N THR A 416 -9.13 -6.99 17.36
CA THR A 416 -8.83 -5.77 16.61
C THR A 416 -10.07 -4.91 16.40
N ALA A 417 -11.25 -5.51 16.18
CA ALA A 417 -12.50 -4.77 16.09
C ALA A 417 -12.82 -4.03 17.41
N PHE A 418 -12.63 -4.69 18.55
CA PHE A 418 -12.81 -4.05 19.86
C PHE A 418 -11.79 -2.93 20.11
N GLU A 419 -10.52 -3.15 19.78
CA GLU A 419 -9.50 -2.10 19.93
C GLU A 419 -9.77 -0.91 19.01
N GLU A 420 -10.19 -1.15 17.77
CA GLU A 420 -10.44 -0.08 16.80
C GLU A 420 -11.73 0.70 17.10
N MET A 421 -12.79 0.00 17.50
CA MET A 421 -14.11 0.62 17.67
C MET A 421 -14.37 1.11 19.09
N LEU A 422 -13.80 0.44 20.10
CA LEU A 422 -14.06 0.71 21.52
C LEU A 422 -12.78 1.10 22.29
N GLY A 423 -11.60 1.05 21.65
CA GLY A 423 -10.30 1.40 22.24
C GLY A 423 -9.81 0.48 23.37
N ARG A 424 -10.41 -0.71 23.52
CA ARG A 424 -10.02 -1.71 24.51
C ARG A 424 -10.02 -3.10 23.91
N LEU A 425 -9.42 -4.06 24.61
CA LEU A 425 -9.59 -5.47 24.28
C LEU A 425 -10.97 -5.98 24.76
N PRO A 426 -11.53 -7.00 24.10
CA PRO A 426 -12.72 -7.67 24.61
C PRO A 426 -12.37 -8.44 25.89
N SER A 427 -13.34 -8.55 26.81
CA SER A 427 -13.31 -9.51 27.91
C SER A 427 -13.28 -10.95 27.38
N GLU A 428 -12.99 -11.92 28.23
CA GLU A 428 -13.01 -13.34 27.83
C GLU A 428 -14.39 -13.79 27.32
N GLU A 429 -15.46 -13.34 27.97
CA GLU A 429 -16.84 -13.65 27.58
C GLU A 429 -17.21 -13.02 26.23
N GLU A 430 -16.91 -11.72 26.03
CA GLU A 430 -17.11 -11.04 24.76
C GLU A 430 -16.33 -11.74 23.63
N ARG A 431 -15.06 -12.08 23.88
CA ARG A 431 -14.21 -12.76 22.90
C ARG A 431 -14.79 -14.11 22.50
N ALA A 432 -15.22 -14.92 23.48
CA ALA A 432 -15.83 -16.22 23.24
C ALA A 432 -17.16 -16.10 22.49
N GLN A 433 -18.01 -15.14 22.88
CA GLN A 433 -19.29 -14.86 22.23
C GLN A 433 -19.10 -14.47 20.77
N TYR A 434 -18.30 -13.45 20.49
CA TYR A 434 -18.14 -12.92 19.14
C TYR A 434 -17.36 -13.87 18.23
N THR A 435 -16.40 -14.62 18.77
CA THR A 435 -15.73 -15.71 18.02
C THR A 435 -16.74 -16.77 17.59
N LYS A 436 -17.59 -17.24 18.50
CA LYS A 436 -18.64 -18.23 18.19
C LYS A 436 -19.64 -17.67 17.19
N TRP A 437 -20.05 -16.41 17.34
CA TRP A 437 -20.98 -15.75 16.43
C TRP A 437 -20.41 -15.63 15.01
N LEU A 438 -19.18 -15.12 14.85
CA LEU A 438 -18.51 -15.02 13.56
C LEU A 438 -18.41 -16.39 12.87
N GLN A 439 -18.01 -17.43 13.60
CA GLN A 439 -17.89 -18.79 13.02
C GLN A 439 -19.24 -19.40 12.63
N SER A 440 -20.26 -19.27 13.50
CA SER A 440 -21.57 -19.88 13.27
C SER A 440 -22.40 -19.17 12.20
N THR A 441 -22.32 -17.85 12.14
CA THR A 441 -23.05 -17.04 11.15
C THR A 441 -22.25 -16.82 9.86
N LYS A 442 -20.93 -17.08 9.89
CA LYS A 442 -19.99 -16.75 8.81
C LYS A 442 -20.02 -15.26 8.46
N SER A 443 -20.27 -14.42 9.47
CA SER A 443 -20.23 -12.97 9.32
C SER A 443 -18.80 -12.47 9.10
N ASN A 444 -18.66 -11.35 8.40
CA ASN A 444 -17.37 -10.73 8.11
C ASN A 444 -16.92 -9.75 9.22
N ALA A 445 -15.69 -9.23 9.11
CA ALA A 445 -15.08 -8.38 10.11
C ALA A 445 -15.75 -7.00 10.22
N ASP A 446 -16.32 -6.48 9.13
CA ASP A 446 -17.10 -5.25 9.13
C ASP A 446 -18.47 -5.42 9.78
N GLN A 447 -19.11 -6.59 9.63
CA GLN A 447 -20.36 -6.88 10.32
C GLN A 447 -20.19 -6.84 11.85
N LEU A 448 -19.07 -7.32 12.38
CA LEU A 448 -18.76 -7.15 13.81
C LEU A 448 -18.66 -5.66 14.16
N ARG A 449 -17.96 -4.86 13.35
CA ARG A 449 -17.81 -3.42 13.60
C ARG A 449 -19.15 -2.68 13.54
N HIS A 450 -20.05 -3.05 12.63
CA HIS A 450 -21.43 -2.51 12.63
C HIS A 450 -22.18 -2.82 13.92
N VAL A 451 -22.03 -4.04 14.47
CA VAL A 451 -22.60 -4.38 15.77
C VAL A 451 -22.01 -3.51 16.86
N LEU A 452 -20.68 -3.37 16.91
CA LEU A 452 -20.01 -2.52 17.90
C LEU A 452 -20.39 -1.03 17.78
N MET A 453 -20.63 -0.52 16.56
CA MET A 453 -21.11 0.86 16.35
C MET A 453 -22.48 1.14 16.98
N ALA A 454 -23.30 0.10 17.16
CA ALA A 454 -24.61 0.21 17.78
C ALA A 454 -24.56 0.08 19.32
N GLU A 455 -23.42 -0.28 19.90
CA GLU A 455 -23.27 -0.45 21.33
C GLU A 455 -23.25 0.91 22.06
N PRO A 456 -23.83 1.00 23.28
CA PRO A 456 -23.81 2.22 24.07
C PRO A 456 -22.40 2.78 24.31
N GLU A 457 -21.40 1.90 24.52
CA GLU A 457 -20.01 2.27 24.72
C GLU A 457 -19.42 3.01 23.50
N PHE A 458 -19.72 2.53 22.29
CA PHE A 458 -19.30 3.22 21.07
C PHE A 458 -19.97 4.59 20.96
N ILE A 459 -21.27 4.67 21.22
CA ILE A 459 -22.04 5.91 21.12
C ILE A 459 -21.57 6.94 22.15
N GLU A 460 -21.23 6.51 23.36
CA GLU A 460 -20.65 7.38 24.40
C GLU A 460 -19.29 7.95 23.96
N ARG A 461 -18.44 7.12 23.34
CA ARG A 461 -17.09 7.49 22.92
C ARG A 461 -17.05 8.36 21.67
N HIS A 462 -17.83 7.99 20.64
CA HIS A 462 -17.72 8.57 19.29
C HIS A 462 -18.94 9.39 18.87
N GLY A 463 -20.01 9.39 19.68
CA GLY A 463 -21.33 9.84 19.26
C GLY A 463 -22.04 8.82 18.38
N TYR A 464 -23.30 9.08 18.05
CA TYR A 464 -24.03 8.24 17.10
C TYR A 464 -23.50 8.44 15.68
N HIS A 465 -23.13 7.33 15.03
CA HIS A 465 -22.83 7.26 13.61
C HIS A 465 -23.75 6.24 12.96
N ASN A 466 -24.24 6.51 11.75
CA ASN A 466 -24.97 5.50 10.99
C ASN A 466 -24.01 4.32 10.68
N PRO A 467 -24.32 3.07 11.07
CA PRO A 467 -23.49 1.91 10.74
C PRO A 467 -23.19 1.75 9.25
N ASP A 468 -24.08 2.17 8.36
CA ASP A 468 -23.83 2.15 6.91
C ASP A 468 -22.65 3.06 6.51
N GLY A 469 -22.29 4.03 7.35
CA GLY A 469 -21.14 4.93 7.18
C GLY A 469 -19.82 4.38 7.74
N LEU A 470 -19.71 3.08 8.04
CA LEU A 470 -18.52 2.49 8.69
C LEU A 470 -17.21 2.89 8.01
N GLN A 471 -17.11 2.81 6.68
CA GLN A 471 -15.83 3.06 6.00
C GLN A 471 -15.42 4.53 6.07
N LEU A 472 -16.37 5.46 5.98
CA LEU A 472 -16.13 6.89 6.17
C LEU A 472 -15.72 7.20 7.61
N PHE A 473 -16.37 6.55 8.59
CA PHE A 473 -15.98 6.65 10.00
C PHE A 473 -14.54 6.18 10.21
N ARG A 474 -14.20 4.98 9.73
CA ARG A 474 -12.85 4.41 9.86
C ARG A 474 -11.79 5.24 9.17
N GLN A 475 -12.06 5.70 7.95
CA GLN A 475 -11.15 6.62 7.24
C GLN A 475 -10.87 7.86 8.07
N LYS A 476 -11.90 8.49 8.63
CA LYS A 476 -11.74 9.66 9.51
C LYS A 476 -10.91 9.31 10.75
N LEU A 477 -11.29 8.25 11.47
CA LEU A 477 -10.62 7.80 12.69
C LEU A 477 -9.11 7.59 12.46
N TRP A 478 -8.76 6.86 11.41
CA TRP A 478 -7.36 6.54 11.10
C TRP A 478 -6.56 7.76 10.67
N LEU A 479 -7.11 8.62 9.83
CA LEU A 479 -6.42 9.84 9.40
C LEU A 479 -6.20 10.80 10.58
N GLU A 480 -7.19 10.94 11.47
CA GLU A 480 -7.04 11.75 12.70
C GLU A 480 -5.99 11.14 13.63
N ALA A 481 -6.00 9.82 13.83
CA ALA A 481 -5.03 9.12 14.67
C ALA A 481 -3.60 9.22 14.14
N ILE A 482 -3.41 9.02 12.82
CA ILE A 482 -2.12 9.17 12.17
C ILE A 482 -1.66 10.63 12.23
N SER A 483 -2.53 11.60 11.98
CA SER A 483 -2.17 13.02 12.08
C SER A 483 -1.76 13.41 13.49
N ARG A 484 -2.44 12.90 14.53
CA ARG A 484 -2.05 13.15 15.92
C ARG A 484 -0.72 12.50 16.26
N SER A 485 -0.55 11.22 15.89
CA SER A 485 0.71 10.51 16.09
C SER A 485 1.88 11.19 15.35
N PHE A 486 1.65 11.73 14.17
CA PHE A 486 2.64 12.48 13.41
C PHE A 486 3.13 13.68 14.23
N ASN A 487 2.20 14.50 14.72
CA ASN A 487 2.52 15.69 15.52
C ASN A 487 3.18 15.37 16.87
N GLU A 488 2.92 14.19 17.44
CA GLU A 488 3.57 13.74 18.69
C GLU A 488 4.99 13.22 18.47
N LEU A 489 5.31 12.75 17.25
CA LEU A 489 6.61 12.13 16.92
C LEU A 489 7.61 13.09 16.26
N THR A 490 7.17 14.25 15.76
CA THR A 490 8.06 15.24 15.16
C THR A 490 7.59 16.67 15.41
N ASP A 491 8.54 17.54 15.76
CA ASP A 491 8.34 19.00 15.85
C ASP A 491 8.63 19.70 14.51
N GLU A 492 9.20 18.98 13.54
CA GLU A 492 9.61 19.49 12.23
C GLU A 492 8.87 18.73 11.12
N PHE A 493 7.94 19.41 10.44
CA PHE A 493 7.15 18.82 9.37
C PHE A 493 7.99 18.22 8.22
N GLY A 494 9.18 18.80 7.96
CA GLY A 494 10.13 18.30 6.96
C GLY A 494 10.79 16.97 7.33
N ARG A 495 10.69 16.54 8.60
CA ARG A 495 11.24 15.28 9.10
C ARG A 495 10.11 14.30 9.37
N TRP A 496 9.83 13.46 8.38
CA TRP A 496 8.84 12.40 8.52
C TRP A 496 9.27 11.35 9.56
N PRO A 497 8.39 10.98 10.50
CA PRO A 497 8.63 9.87 11.41
C PRO A 497 8.85 8.55 10.67
N VAL A 498 9.50 7.59 11.35
CA VAL A 498 9.59 6.23 10.85
C VAL A 498 8.18 5.61 10.81
N ALA A 499 7.83 4.95 9.70
CA ALA A 499 6.51 4.39 9.44
C ALA A 499 6.03 3.46 10.56
N ALA A 500 6.95 2.64 11.10
CA ALA A 500 6.67 1.75 12.23
C ALA A 500 6.24 2.51 13.50
N ASP A 501 6.85 3.65 13.79
CA ASP A 501 6.54 4.44 14.98
C ASP A 501 5.23 5.20 14.78
N LEU A 502 5.03 5.75 13.58
CA LEU A 502 3.78 6.42 13.21
C LEU A 502 2.58 5.45 13.25
N TYR A 503 2.75 4.20 12.80
CA TYR A 503 1.71 3.17 12.90
C TYR A 503 1.41 2.78 14.36
N LYS A 504 2.43 2.61 15.20
CA LYS A 504 2.26 2.33 16.64
C LYS A 504 1.57 3.48 17.36
N GLY A 505 1.98 4.71 17.09
CA GLY A 505 1.38 5.89 17.69
C GLY A 505 -0.06 6.10 17.25
N ALA A 506 -0.41 5.82 15.98
CA ALA A 506 -1.80 5.82 15.54
C ALA A 506 -2.67 4.83 16.33
N TRP A 507 -2.18 3.61 16.58
CA TRP A 507 -2.88 2.67 17.46
C TRP A 507 -2.98 3.14 18.91
N ALA A 508 -1.94 3.80 19.45
CA ALA A 508 -1.99 4.37 20.79
C ALA A 508 -3.10 5.43 20.87
N VAL A 509 -3.21 6.30 19.86
CA VAL A 509 -4.28 7.30 19.76
C VAL A 509 -5.65 6.66 19.64
N ILE A 510 -5.83 5.64 18.79
CA ILE A 510 -7.11 4.94 18.60
C ILE A 510 -7.61 4.31 19.91
N LYS A 511 -6.71 3.90 20.81
CA LYS A 511 -7.06 3.27 22.09
C LYS A 511 -7.44 4.27 23.18
N LEU A 512 -6.97 5.52 23.11
CA LEU A 512 -7.34 6.61 24.02
C LEU A 512 -8.77 7.09 23.77
#